data_AF-A0A7X4AHN8-F1
#
_entry.id   AF-A0A7X4AHN8-F1
#
_cell.length_a   1.000
_cell.length_b   1.000
_cell.length_c   1.000
_cell.angle_alpha   90.00
_cell.angle_beta   90.00
_cell.angle_gamma   90.00
#
_symmetry.space_group_name_H-M   'P 1'
#
loop_
_entity.id
_entity.type
_entity.pdbx_description
1 polymer ?
#
loop_
_entity_poly.entity_id
_entity_poly.type
_entity_poly.pdbx_seq_one_letter_code
_entity_poly.pdbx_strand_id
1 'polypeptide(L)'
;MAHSENGLQVDLEALRERLENADLIVIGFHAFQERLLLDARSSPTEGPLVAVVAPVSSVQERYAWLGKHRSAFGMPDDFTFAMWPHSIALIREHDVLGPMGARMAAVSNEADLAMSRALARLEVLERRTIREAVLGGPNWETLWPEEDEEAED
;
A
#
# COMPACT_ATOMS: atom_id res chain seq x y z
N MET A 1 -16.43 11.30 -8.00
CA MET A 1 -15.05 11.50 -8.50
C MET A 1 -14.26 12.25 -7.44
N ALA A 2 -13.26 11.60 -6.82
CA ALA A 2 -12.38 12.24 -5.85
C ALA A 2 -11.14 12.78 -6.59
N HIS A 3 -10.80 14.04 -6.39
CA HIS A 3 -9.64 14.68 -7.01
C HIS A 3 -8.43 14.59 -6.08
N SER A 4 -7.26 14.18 -6.58
CA SER A 4 -5.98 14.27 -5.85
C SER A 4 -5.37 15.64 -6.11
N GLU A 5 -4.72 16.21 -5.10
CA GLU A 5 -3.98 17.48 -5.17
C GLU A 5 -2.82 17.46 -6.19
N ASN A 6 -2.48 16.27 -6.72
CA ASN A 6 -1.37 16.07 -7.67
C ASN A 6 -1.81 15.74 -9.13
N GLY A 7 -3.11 15.78 -9.44
CA GLY A 7 -3.62 15.47 -10.80
C GLY A 7 -3.49 14.00 -11.23
N LEU A 8 -2.93 13.12 -10.39
CA LEU A 8 -2.88 11.67 -10.61
C LEU A 8 -4.27 11.08 -10.37
N GLN A 9 -4.89 10.58 -11.45
CA GLN A 9 -6.17 9.91 -11.40
C GLN A 9 -5.98 8.42 -11.12
N VAL A 10 -6.57 7.93 -10.03
CA VAL A 10 -6.81 6.49 -9.88
C VAL A 10 -8.19 6.18 -10.42
N ASP A 11 -8.28 5.20 -11.30
CA ASP A 11 -9.57 4.66 -11.71
C ASP A 11 -10.09 3.76 -10.58
N LEU A 12 -10.93 4.35 -9.72
CA LEU A 12 -11.51 3.65 -8.57
C LEU A 12 -12.42 2.49 -8.99
N GLU A 13 -13.05 2.59 -10.16
CA GLU A 13 -13.93 1.52 -10.65
C GLU A 13 -13.09 0.33 -11.13
N ALA A 14 -12.04 0.59 -11.90
CA ALA A 14 -11.10 -0.46 -12.29
C ALA A 14 -10.39 -1.08 -11.08
N LEU A 15 -10.00 -0.28 -10.08
CA LEU A 15 -9.41 -0.80 -8.84
C LEU A 15 -10.41 -1.68 -8.08
N ARG A 16 -11.67 -1.27 -8.01
CA ARG A 16 -12.74 -2.04 -7.39
C ARG A 16 -12.93 -3.39 -8.08
N GLU A 17 -13.04 -3.41 -9.41
CA GLU A 17 -13.17 -4.66 -10.19
C GLU A 17 -11.99 -5.60 -9.89
N ARG A 18 -10.77 -5.06 -9.77
CA ARG A 18 -9.60 -5.86 -9.38
C ARG A 18 -9.70 -6.39 -7.96
N LEU A 19 -10.13 -5.58 -7.00
CA LEU A 19 -10.30 -6.02 -5.60
C LEU A 19 -11.35 -7.14 -5.47
N GLU A 20 -12.36 -7.13 -6.32
CA GLU A 20 -13.41 -8.17 -6.36
C GLU A 20 -12.88 -9.51 -6.91
N ASN A 21 -11.92 -9.50 -7.85
CA ASN A 21 -11.58 -10.70 -8.62
C ASN A 21 -10.14 -11.20 -8.43
N ALA A 22 -9.16 -10.32 -8.20
CA ALA A 22 -7.76 -10.69 -8.21
C ALA A 22 -7.41 -11.69 -7.09
N ASP A 23 -6.42 -12.54 -7.37
CA ASP A 23 -5.81 -13.42 -6.38
C ASP A 23 -4.86 -12.63 -5.48
N LEU A 24 -4.07 -11.74 -6.10
CA LEU A 24 -3.02 -10.99 -5.45
C LEU A 24 -3.02 -9.54 -5.93
N ILE A 25 -3.15 -8.61 -5.00
CA ILE A 25 -3.00 -7.18 -5.25
C ILE A 25 -1.82 -6.64 -4.45
N VAL A 26 -0.95 -5.89 -5.11
CA VAL A 26 0.09 -5.09 -4.47
C VAL A 26 -0.18 -3.63 -4.72
N ILE A 27 -0.37 -2.86 -3.65
CA ILE A 27 -0.61 -1.42 -3.71
C ILE A 27 0.67 -0.69 -3.28
N GLY A 28 1.17 0.18 -4.16
CA GLY A 28 2.27 1.09 -3.88
C GLY A 28 1.80 2.49 -3.52
N PHE A 29 2.68 3.22 -2.84
CA PHE A 29 2.42 4.56 -2.33
C PHE A 29 3.54 5.50 -2.79
N HIS A 30 3.20 6.78 -2.98
CA HIS A 30 4.17 7.79 -3.42
C HIS A 30 5.01 8.34 -2.27
N ALA A 31 4.45 8.40 -1.06
CA ALA A 31 5.14 8.94 0.10
C ALA A 31 6.26 8.00 0.61
N PHE A 32 6.16 6.69 0.43
CA PHE A 32 7.11 5.75 0.99
C PHE A 32 7.25 4.48 0.14
N GLN A 33 8.29 3.69 0.42
CA GLN A 33 8.69 2.57 -0.43
C GLN A 33 8.01 1.25 -0.09
N GLU A 34 7.49 1.10 1.13
CA GLU A 34 6.70 -0.07 1.51
C GLU A 34 5.45 -0.21 0.62
N ARG A 35 4.95 -1.44 0.54
CA ARG A 35 3.80 -1.82 -0.27
C ARG A 35 2.78 -2.56 0.60
N LEU A 36 1.50 -2.36 0.33
CA LEU A 36 0.45 -3.21 0.87
C LEU A 36 0.28 -4.41 -0.06
N LEU A 37 0.43 -5.61 0.46
CA LEU A 37 0.21 -6.86 -0.25
C LEU A 37 -1.04 -7.54 0.31
N LEU A 38 -1.97 -7.85 -0.58
CA LEU A 38 -3.23 -8.53 -0.31
C LEU A 38 -3.31 -9.80 -1.17
N ASP A 39 -3.10 -10.96 -0.56
CA ASP A 39 -3.22 -12.27 -1.21
C ASP A 39 -4.52 -12.93 -0.70
N ALA A 40 -5.54 -12.97 -1.54
CA ALA A 40 -6.85 -13.51 -1.18
C ALA A 40 -6.90 -15.04 -1.21
N ARG A 41 -5.86 -15.70 -1.75
CA ARG A 41 -5.84 -17.15 -1.90
C ARG A 41 -5.80 -17.83 -0.53
N SER A 42 -6.53 -18.93 -0.43
CA SER A 42 -6.61 -19.75 0.78
C SER A 42 -6.62 -21.24 0.45
N SER A 43 -6.12 -22.05 1.37
CA SER A 43 -6.13 -23.50 1.34
C SER A 43 -6.60 -24.04 2.70
N PRO A 44 -6.81 -25.36 2.86
CA PRO A 44 -7.17 -25.93 4.17
C PRO A 44 -6.15 -25.68 5.28
N THR A 45 -4.90 -25.37 4.94
CA THR A 45 -3.79 -25.20 5.92
C THR A 45 -3.24 -23.79 5.97
N GLU A 46 -3.58 -22.92 5.01
CA GLU A 46 -3.04 -21.55 4.93
C GLU A 46 -4.12 -20.58 4.45
N GLY A 47 -4.37 -19.53 5.24
CA GLY A 47 -5.37 -18.51 4.93
C GLY A 47 -4.88 -17.42 3.97
N PRO A 48 -5.73 -16.41 3.72
CA PRO A 48 -5.32 -15.21 2.99
C PRO A 48 -4.27 -14.41 3.76
N LEU A 49 -3.48 -13.59 3.06
CA LEU A 49 -2.39 -12.80 3.64
C LEU A 49 -2.59 -11.30 3.40
N VAL A 50 -2.53 -10.52 4.48
CA VAL A 50 -2.36 -9.07 4.45
C VAL A 50 -0.99 -8.72 5.03
N ALA A 51 -0.14 -8.04 4.25
CA ALA A 51 1.20 -7.69 4.71
C ALA A 51 1.66 -6.32 4.20
N VAL A 52 2.39 -5.59 5.04
CA VAL A 52 3.21 -4.45 4.60
C VAL A 52 4.61 -4.99 4.28
N VAL A 53 5.02 -4.89 3.03
CA VAL A 53 6.25 -5.52 2.52
C VAL A 53 7.19 -4.48 1.92
N ALA A 54 8.49 -4.80 1.91
CA ALA A 54 9.48 -4.03 1.16
C ALA A 54 9.13 -4.01 -0.34
N PRO A 55 9.54 -2.94 -1.07
CA PRO A 55 9.45 -2.96 -2.52
C PRO A 55 10.37 -4.06 -3.06
N VAL A 56 9.99 -4.58 -4.22
CA VAL A 56 10.86 -5.44 -5.01
C VAL A 56 11.13 -4.73 -6.33
N SER A 57 12.28 -5.00 -6.92
CA SER A 57 12.76 -4.38 -8.15
C SER A 57 12.05 -4.90 -9.40
N SER A 58 11.37 -6.05 -9.31
CA SER A 58 10.71 -6.71 -10.44
C SER A 58 9.55 -7.63 -10.03
N VAL A 59 8.71 -7.99 -11.00
CA VAL A 59 7.66 -9.01 -10.85
C VAL A 59 8.27 -10.38 -10.54
N GLN A 60 9.40 -10.72 -11.14
CA GLN A 60 10.12 -11.97 -10.89
C GLN A 60 10.59 -12.08 -9.43
N GLU A 61 11.09 -10.97 -8.88
CA GLU A 61 11.45 -10.91 -7.46
C GLU A 61 10.21 -11.01 -6.56
N ARG A 62 9.06 -10.44 -6.98
CA ARG A 62 7.78 -10.67 -6.28
C ARG A 62 7.39 -12.16 -6.29
N TYR A 63 7.54 -12.85 -7.42
CA TYR A 63 7.25 -14.28 -7.52
C TYR A 63 8.21 -15.12 -6.67
N ALA A 64 9.49 -14.78 -6.64
CA ALA A 64 10.44 -15.43 -5.75
C ALA A 64 10.10 -15.19 -4.27
N TRP A 65 9.64 -13.98 -3.92
CA TRP A 65 9.15 -13.67 -2.58
C TRP A 65 7.92 -14.51 -2.22
N LEU A 66 6.94 -14.62 -3.13
CA LEU A 66 5.76 -15.47 -2.93
C LEU A 66 6.14 -16.93 -2.77
N GLY A 67 7.02 -17.48 -3.62
CA GLY A 67 7.46 -18.87 -3.49
C GLY A 67 8.11 -19.18 -2.13
N LYS A 68 8.74 -18.20 -1.48
CA LYS A 68 9.32 -18.33 -0.14
C LYS A 68 8.29 -18.21 0.99
N HIS A 69 7.28 -17.33 0.84
CA HIS A 69 6.35 -16.98 1.93
C HIS A 69 4.97 -17.65 1.80
N ARG A 70 4.63 -18.13 0.61
CA ARG A 70 3.33 -18.68 0.18
C ARG A 70 3.56 -20.00 -0.58
N SER A 71 4.48 -20.83 -0.08
CA SER A 71 4.95 -22.05 -0.76
C SER A 71 3.86 -23.12 -0.95
N ALA A 72 2.78 -23.07 -0.17
CA ALA A 72 1.61 -23.92 -0.36
C ALA A 72 0.78 -23.54 -1.60
N PHE A 73 1.03 -22.38 -2.19
CA PHE A 73 0.34 -21.87 -3.36
C PHE A 73 1.25 -21.88 -4.59
N GLY A 74 0.64 -22.10 -5.77
CA GLY A 74 1.31 -21.86 -7.04
C GLY A 74 1.51 -20.37 -7.32
N MET A 75 1.86 -20.04 -8.57
CA MET A 75 1.78 -18.65 -9.03
C MET A 75 0.32 -18.19 -9.00
N PRO A 76 0.05 -16.90 -8.67
CA PRO A 76 -1.30 -16.36 -8.78
C PRO A 76 -1.72 -16.31 -10.26
N ASP A 77 -3.00 -16.59 -10.52
CA ASP A 77 -3.55 -16.50 -11.87
C ASP A 77 -3.85 -15.04 -12.23
N ASP A 78 -4.29 -14.25 -11.25
CA ASP A 78 -4.48 -12.79 -11.39
C ASP A 78 -3.64 -12.00 -10.37
N PHE A 79 -2.53 -11.45 -10.87
CA PHE A 79 -1.67 -10.53 -10.15
C PHE A 79 -1.87 -9.09 -10.65
N THR A 80 -2.25 -8.21 -9.73
CA THR A 80 -2.42 -6.77 -10.02
C THR A 80 -1.48 -5.93 -9.17
N PHE A 81 -0.84 -4.95 -9.82
CA PHE A 81 -0.11 -3.88 -9.13
C PHE A 81 -0.83 -2.56 -9.38
N ALA A 82 -1.08 -1.80 -8.31
CA ALA A 82 -1.72 -0.49 -8.39
C ALA A 82 -0.90 0.55 -7.60
N MET A 83 -0.86 1.78 -8.10
CA MET A 83 -0.36 2.92 -7.33
C MET A 83 -1.54 3.67 -6.72
N TRP A 84 -1.49 3.89 -5.41
CA TRP A 84 -2.46 4.72 -4.71
C TRP A 84 -1.95 6.17 -4.63
N PRO A 85 -2.64 7.15 -5.26
CA PRO A 85 -2.15 8.52 -5.38
C PRO A 85 -2.63 9.44 -4.24
N HIS A 86 -3.33 8.90 -3.25
CA HIS A 86 -3.94 9.66 -2.17
C HIS A 86 -3.40 9.25 -0.81
N SER A 87 -3.88 9.90 0.25
CA SER A 87 -3.51 9.54 1.61
C SER A 87 -3.97 8.13 1.99
N ILE A 88 -3.30 7.51 2.95
CA ILE A 88 -3.74 6.23 3.54
C ILE A 88 -5.08 6.41 4.25
N ALA A 89 -5.32 7.57 4.86
CA ALA A 89 -6.59 7.88 5.51
C ALA A 89 -7.79 7.69 4.57
N LEU A 90 -7.66 8.11 3.30
CA LEU A 90 -8.74 7.97 2.31
C LEU A 90 -9.05 6.53 1.92
N ILE A 91 -8.08 5.60 2.04
CA ILE A 91 -8.34 4.16 1.86
C ILE A 91 -9.36 3.68 2.91
N ARG A 92 -9.18 4.12 4.16
CA ARG A 92 -10.03 3.74 5.28
C ARG A 92 -11.37 4.47 5.28
N GLU A 93 -11.37 5.77 5.01
CA GLU A 93 -12.57 6.61 5.01
C GLU A 93 -13.57 6.21 3.92
N HIS A 94 -13.07 5.76 2.77
CA HIS A 94 -13.91 5.34 1.64
C HIS A 94 -14.05 3.81 1.50
N ASP A 95 -13.54 3.05 2.48
CA ASP A 95 -13.53 1.59 2.45
C ASP A 95 -13.06 1.01 1.10
N VAL A 96 -11.97 1.58 0.59
CA VAL A 96 -11.46 1.24 -0.75
C VAL A 96 -11.15 -0.25 -0.85
N LEU A 97 -10.66 -0.86 0.22
CA LEU A 97 -10.30 -2.28 0.26
C LEU A 97 -11.48 -3.20 0.61
N GLY A 98 -12.66 -2.65 0.87
CA GLY A 98 -13.84 -3.38 1.32
C GLY A 98 -14.15 -4.65 0.52
N PRO A 99 -14.16 -4.62 -0.83
CA PRO A 99 -14.43 -5.82 -1.63
C PRO A 99 -13.44 -6.97 -1.39
N MET A 100 -12.15 -6.66 -1.32
CA MET A 100 -11.11 -7.65 -1.03
C MET A 100 -11.16 -8.09 0.44
N GLY A 101 -11.34 -7.14 1.37
CA GLY A 101 -11.48 -7.41 2.79
C GLY A 101 -12.62 -8.40 3.08
N ALA A 102 -13.79 -8.17 2.49
CA ALA A 102 -14.94 -9.07 2.62
C ALA A 102 -14.66 -10.49 2.14
N ARG A 103 -13.94 -10.65 1.02
CA ARG A 103 -13.52 -11.96 0.49
C ARG A 103 -12.58 -12.68 1.47
N MET A 104 -11.61 -11.95 2.01
CA MET A 104 -10.64 -12.53 2.95
C MET A 104 -11.29 -12.86 4.31
N ALA A 105 -12.19 -12.02 4.80
CA ALA A 105 -12.94 -12.22 6.04
C ALA A 105 -13.86 -13.45 5.97
N ALA A 106 -14.46 -13.72 4.80
CA ALA A 106 -15.32 -14.88 4.59
C ALA A 106 -14.60 -16.23 4.82
N VAL A 107 -13.27 -16.25 4.71
CA VAL A 107 -12.44 -17.46 4.88
C VAL A 107 -11.54 -17.43 6.10
N SER A 108 -11.27 -16.24 6.68
CA SER A 108 -10.43 -16.08 7.87
C SER A 108 -10.79 -14.84 8.68
N ASN A 109 -11.15 -15.05 9.95
CA ASN A 109 -11.36 -13.97 10.92
C ASN A 109 -10.07 -13.17 11.21
N GLU A 110 -8.90 -13.74 10.95
CA GLU A 110 -7.61 -13.07 11.20
C GLU A 110 -7.30 -12.01 10.15
N ALA A 111 -7.91 -12.12 8.95
CA ALA A 111 -7.64 -11.22 7.84
C ALA A 111 -8.04 -9.77 8.14
N ASP A 112 -9.19 -9.55 8.79
CA ASP A 112 -9.66 -8.20 9.15
C ASP A 112 -8.73 -7.51 10.15
N LEU A 113 -8.24 -8.27 11.15
CA LEU A 113 -7.28 -7.77 12.12
C LEU A 113 -5.94 -7.46 11.46
N ALA A 114 -5.48 -8.31 10.54
CA ALA A 114 -4.26 -8.08 9.77
C ALA A 114 -4.37 -6.84 8.87
N MET A 115 -5.51 -6.67 8.18
CA MET A 115 -5.83 -5.49 7.37
C MET A 115 -5.78 -4.21 8.20
N SER A 116 -6.48 -4.21 9.34
CA SER A 116 -6.51 -3.07 10.26
C SER A 116 -5.12 -2.68 10.75
N ARG A 117 -4.29 -3.68 11.11
CA ARG A 117 -2.89 -3.47 11.52
C ARG A 117 -2.02 -2.93 10.40
N ALA A 118 -2.20 -3.44 9.17
CA ALA A 118 -1.47 -2.99 8.01
C ALA A 118 -1.78 -1.52 7.70
N LEU A 119 -3.07 -1.14 7.65
CA LEU A 119 -3.49 0.24 7.42
C LEU A 119 -2.96 1.19 8.51
N ALA A 120 -3.09 0.81 9.79
CA ALA A 120 -2.54 1.62 10.88
C ALA A 120 -1.01 1.83 10.75
N ARG A 121 -0.28 0.79 10.33
CA ARG A 121 1.17 0.91 10.08
C ARG A 121 1.48 1.83 8.90
N LEU A 122 0.72 1.74 7.82
CA LEU A 122 0.88 2.59 6.64
C LEU A 122 0.58 4.07 6.97
N GLU A 123 -0.44 4.35 7.79
CA GLU A 123 -0.72 5.72 8.25
C GLU A 123 0.43 6.31 9.09
N VAL A 124 1.13 5.48 9.88
CA VAL A 124 2.30 5.91 10.65
C VAL A 124 3.47 6.22 9.71
N LEU A 125 3.70 5.37 8.70
CA LEU A 125 4.74 5.60 7.68
C LEU A 125 4.47 6.89 6.90
N GLU A 126 3.24 7.10 6.44
CA GLU A 126 2.84 8.33 5.74
C GLU A 126 3.10 9.58 6.58
N ARG A 127 2.61 9.61 7.82
CA ARG A 127 2.78 10.75 8.73
C ARG A 127 4.24 11.04 9.00
N ARG A 128 5.05 10.00 9.19
CA ARG A 128 6.49 10.13 9.39
C ARG A 128 7.16 10.74 8.16
N THR A 129 6.89 10.21 6.97
CA THR A 129 7.46 10.72 5.72
C THR A 129 7.11 12.18 5.51
N ILE A 130 5.83 12.54 5.62
CA ILE A 130 5.38 13.93 5.42
C ILE A 130 6.08 14.86 6.42
N ARG A 131 6.20 14.46 7.68
CA ARG A 131 6.93 15.22 8.69
C ARG A 131 8.40 15.39 8.33
N GLU A 132 9.07 14.33 7.86
CA GLU A 132 10.46 14.40 7.41
C GLU A 132 10.62 15.33 6.21
N ALA A 133 9.68 15.31 5.25
CA ALA A 133 9.70 16.20 4.10
C ALA A 133 9.55 17.67 4.49
N VAL A 134 8.63 17.98 5.40
CA VAL A 134 8.41 19.36 5.89
C VAL A 134 9.62 19.90 6.66
N LEU A 135 10.30 19.05 7.43
CA LEU A 135 11.42 19.47 8.27
C LEU A 135 12.78 19.44 7.57
N GLY A 136 12.83 19.17 6.25
CA GLY A 136 14.10 19.05 5.53
C GLY A 136 14.94 17.85 6.00
N GLY A 137 14.30 16.71 6.27
CA GLY A 137 14.98 15.49 6.67
C GLY A 137 16.00 14.99 5.64
N PRO A 138 16.88 14.03 5.99
CA PRO A 138 18.05 13.67 5.18
C PRO A 138 17.75 13.12 3.78
N ASN A 139 16.50 12.75 3.50
CA ASN A 139 16.04 12.25 2.20
C ASN A 139 15.29 13.31 1.38
N TRP A 140 15.23 14.55 1.84
CA TRP A 140 14.41 15.62 1.29
C TRP A 140 15.24 16.90 1.12
N GLU A 141 15.15 17.51 -0.06
CA GLU A 141 15.78 18.79 -0.36
C GLU A 141 14.78 19.93 -0.10
N THR A 142 15.18 20.91 0.71
CA THR A 142 14.37 22.11 0.97
C THR A 142 14.49 23.07 -0.21
N LEU A 143 13.37 23.35 -0.88
CA LEU A 143 13.34 24.25 -2.04
C LEU A 143 13.49 25.73 -1.66
N TRP A 144 13.07 26.10 -0.44
CA TRP A 144 13.27 27.45 0.09
C TRP A 144 14.50 27.45 0.98
N PRO A 145 15.53 28.26 0.66
CA PRO A 145 16.63 28.49 1.59
C PRO A 145 16.09 29.21 2.83
N GLU A 146 16.68 28.94 3.99
CA GLU A 146 16.53 29.85 5.12
C GLU A 146 17.09 31.21 4.68
N GLU A 147 16.31 32.29 4.87
CA GLU A 147 16.85 33.63 4.70
C GLU A 147 18.00 33.75 5.69
N ASP A 148 19.24 33.69 5.21
CA ASP A 148 20.40 34.09 6.00
C ASP A 148 20.11 35.53 6.45
N GLU A 149 19.80 35.72 7.73
CA GLU A 149 19.88 37.03 8.35
C GLU A 149 21.32 37.49 8.16
N GLU A 150 21.54 38.31 7.13
CA GLU A 150 22.75 39.12 7.01
C GLU A 150 22.86 39.88 8.33
N ALA A 151 23.76 39.41 9.19
CA ALA A 151 24.17 40.13 10.38
C ALA A 151 24.88 41.41 9.92
N GLU A 152 24.11 42.44 9.62
CA GLU A 152 24.56 43.83 9.62
C GLU A 152 24.81 44.26 11.08
N ASP A 153 26.08 44.14 11.51
CA ASP A 153 26.90 45.26 12.06
C ASP A 153 28.25 44.77 12.64
#